data_AF-A0A822ZKD3-F1
#
_entry.id   AF-A0A822ZKD3-F1
#
_cell.length_a   1.000
_cell.length_b   1.000
_cell.length_c   1.000
_cell.angle_alpha   90.00
_cell.angle_beta   90.00
_cell.angle_gamma   90.00
#
_symmetry.space_group_name_H-M   'P 1'
#
loop_
_entity.id
_entity.type
_entity.pdbx_description
1 polymer ?
#
loop_
_entity_poly.entity_id
_entity_poly.type
_entity_poly.pdbx_seq_one_letter_code
_entity_poly.pdbx_strand_id
1 'polypeptide(L)'
;MVPKTLAENAGLNAMEIISTLYADHAAGKTKVGIDLEEGVCKVVIAMDIWDLHVTKFFALKCAADAACIVLRVDQDAQAASFMLVEAS
;
A
#
# COMPACT_ATOMS: atom_id res chain seq x y z
N MET A 1 -1.65 3.61 1.13
CA MET A 1 -2.13 3.67 -0.27
C MET A 1 -3.37 2.83 -0.47
N VAL A 2 -3.31 1.51 -0.25
CA VAL A 2 -4.48 0.61 -0.41
C VAL A 2 -5.78 1.13 0.25
N PRO A 3 -5.81 1.49 1.55
CA PRO A 3 -7.03 2.05 2.18
C PRO A 3 -7.47 3.40 1.60
N LYS A 4 -6.51 4.23 1.19
CA LYS A 4 -6.77 5.54 0.56
C LYS A 4 -7.49 5.38 -0.76
N THR A 5 -6.95 4.53 -1.63
CA THR A 5 -7.49 4.29 -2.96
C THR A 5 -8.87 3.66 -2.91
N LEU A 6 -9.12 2.76 -1.94
CA LEU A 6 -10.46 2.20 -1.72
C LEU A 6 -11.48 3.28 -1.32
N ALA A 7 -11.11 4.18 -0.40
CA ALA A 7 -11.97 5.29 0.00
C ALA A 7 -12.22 6.29 -1.15
N GLU A 8 -11.19 6.62 -1.94
CA GLU A 8 -11.31 7.49 -3.11
C GLU A 8 -12.24 6.88 -4.18
N ASN A 9 -12.10 5.58 -4.45
CA ASN A 9 -12.97 4.87 -5.40
C ASN A 9 -14.42 4.78 -4.92
N ALA A 10 -14.65 4.76 -3.61
CA ALA A 10 -16.00 4.81 -3.03
C ALA A 10 -16.59 6.23 -2.96
N GLY A 11 -15.85 7.27 -3.38
CA GLY A 11 -16.29 8.66 -3.31
C GLY A 11 -16.32 9.23 -1.88
N LEU A 12 -15.64 8.58 -0.94
CA LEU A 12 -15.56 8.99 0.46
C LEU A 12 -14.39 9.94 0.70
N ASN A 13 -14.44 10.65 1.83
CA ASN A 13 -13.31 11.50 2.26
C ASN A 13 -12.14 10.64 2.75
N ALA A 14 -11.26 10.26 1.83
CA ALA A 14 -10.13 9.39 2.11
C ALA A 14 -9.18 9.96 3.18
N MET A 15 -9.05 11.28 3.30
CA MET A 15 -8.14 11.90 4.27
C MET A 15 -8.62 11.71 5.71
N GLU A 16 -9.93 11.86 5.93
CA GLU A 16 -10.57 11.67 7.22
C GLU A 16 -10.57 10.19 7.64
N ILE A 17 -10.88 9.30 6.70
CA ILE A 17 -10.86 7.84 6.93
C ILE A 17 -9.46 7.34 7.28
N ILE A 18 -8.42 7.82 6.58
CA ILE A 18 -7.05 7.42 6.89
C ILE A 18 -6.61 7.95 8.25
N SER A 19 -6.97 9.18 8.59
CA SER A 19 -6.65 9.79 9.88
C SER A 19 -7.24 8.98 11.04
N THR A 20 -8.52 8.65 10.95
CA THR A 20 -9.22 7.82 11.95
C THR A 20 -8.65 6.41 12.02
N LEU A 21 -8.38 5.77 10.87
CA LEU A 21 -7.79 4.43 10.81
C LEU A 21 -6.41 4.39 11.48
N TYR A 22 -5.55 5.38 11.23
CA TYR A 22 -4.23 5.44 11.87
C TYR A 22 -4.32 5.74 13.37
N ALA A 23 -5.25 6.59 13.80
CA ALA A 23 -5.48 6.84 15.22
C ALA A 23 -5.91 5.56 15.96
N ASP A 24 -6.81 4.77 15.37
CA ASP A 24 -7.26 3.50 15.94
C ASP A 24 -6.16 2.43 15.95
N HIS A 25 -5.35 2.36 14.89
CA HIS A 25 -4.20 1.44 14.83
C HIS A 25 -3.11 1.85 15.82
N ALA A 26 -2.87 3.15 16.01
CA ALA A 26 -1.95 3.67 17.03
C ALA A 26 -2.44 3.37 18.46
N ALA A 27 -3.75 3.31 18.67
CA ALA A 27 -4.37 2.88 19.93
C ALA A 27 -4.31 1.35 20.17
N GLY A 28 -3.65 0.59 19.29
CA GLY A 28 -3.47 -0.86 19.41
C GLY A 28 -4.59 -1.69 18.79
N LYS A 29 -5.57 -1.06 18.11
CA LYS A 29 -6.67 -1.76 17.45
C LYS A 29 -6.28 -2.18 16.03
N THR A 30 -5.47 -3.23 15.90
CA THR A 30 -4.95 -3.72 14.61
C THR A 30 -6.01 -4.37 13.70
N LYS A 31 -7.19 -4.66 14.25
CA LYS A 31 -8.31 -5.34 13.57
C LYS A 31 -9.37 -4.38 13.02
N VAL A 32 -9.03 -3.09 12.92
CA VAL A 32 -9.92 -2.06 12.35
C VAL A 32 -9.64 -1.91 10.87
N GLY A 33 -10.69 -1.83 10.07
CA GLY A 33 -10.66 -1.58 8.63
C GLY A 33 -11.71 -0.55 8.24
N ILE A 34 -11.87 -0.34 6.94
CA ILE A 34 -12.74 0.69 6.38
C ILE A 34 -14.05 0.04 5.92
N ASP A 35 -15.17 0.55 6.43
CA ASP A 35 -16.51 0.31 5.90
C ASP A 35 -16.73 1.21 4.68
N LEU A 36 -16.94 0.64 3.50
CA LEU A 36 -17.21 1.44 2.29
C LEU A 36 -18.69 1.83 2.18
N GLU A 37 -19.61 1.17 2.89
CA GLU A 37 -21.04 1.49 2.83
C GLU A 37 -21.37 2.67 3.73
N GLU A 38 -20.88 2.64 4.97
CA GLU A 38 -21.11 3.72 5.95
C GLU A 38 -19.99 4.77 5.97
N GLY A 39 -18.84 4.49 5.33
CA GLY A 39 -17.70 5.40 5.29
C GLY A 39 -16.98 5.59 6.63
N VAL A 40 -17.08 4.61 7.53
CA VAL A 40 -16.51 4.67 8.88
C VAL A 40 -15.48 3.56 9.12
N CYS A 41 -14.58 3.78 10.08
CA CYS A 41 -13.65 2.74 10.52
C CYS A 41 -14.35 1.79 11.52
N LYS A 42 -14.36 0.48 11.22
CA LYS A 42 -15.01 -0.54 12.04
C LYS A 42 -14.14 -1.79 12.17
N VAL A 43 -14.46 -2.62 13.16
CA VAL A 43 -13.74 -3.88 13.39
C VAL A 43 -14.09 -4.87 12.28
N VAL A 44 -13.08 -5.29 11.52
CA VAL A 44 -13.27 -6.15 10.33
C VAL A 44 -13.85 -7.53 10.68
N ILE A 45 -13.55 -8.01 11.89
CA ILE A 45 -14.10 -9.28 12.42
C ILE A 45 -15.63 -9.20 12.57
N ALA A 46 -16.16 -8.04 12.97
CA ALA A 46 -17.60 -7.86 13.14
C ALA A 46 -18.35 -7.80 11.79
N MET A 47 -17.62 -7.56 10.70
CA MET A 47 -18.15 -7.47 9.33
C MET A 47 -18.01 -8.77 8.55
N ASP A 48 -17.36 -9.78 9.14
CA ASP A 48 -17.03 -11.06 8.49
C ASP A 48 -16.24 -10.90 7.17
N ILE A 49 -15.45 -9.83 7.06
CA ILE A 49 -14.61 -9.56 5.89
C ILE A 49 -13.23 -10.17 6.13
N TRP A 50 -12.93 -11.26 5.44
CA TRP A 50 -11.64 -11.95 5.54
C TRP A 50 -10.93 -12.01 4.20
N ASP A 51 -9.61 -11.86 4.24
CA ASP A 51 -8.74 -12.04 3.08
C ASP A 51 -7.89 -13.29 3.23
N LEU A 52 -7.52 -13.86 2.09
CA LEU A 52 -6.57 -14.96 2.06
C LEU A 52 -5.16 -14.47 2.42
N HIS A 53 -4.58 -15.06 3.46
CA HIS A 53 -3.23 -14.73 3.91
C HIS A 53 -2.18 -14.86 2.79
N VAL A 54 -2.28 -15.94 2.00
CA VAL A 54 -1.37 -16.23 0.88
C VAL A 54 -1.35 -15.09 -0.13
N THR A 55 -2.53 -14.55 -0.49
CA THR A 55 -2.64 -13.44 -1.44
C THR A 55 -1.96 -12.18 -0.91
N LYS A 56 -2.18 -11.81 0.36
CA LYS A 56 -1.52 -10.63 0.96
C LYS A 56 0.00 -10.80 1.05
N PHE A 57 0.46 -11.99 1.40
CA PHE A 57 1.88 -12.30 1.46
C PHE A 57 2.56 -12.15 0.10
N PHE A 58 2.01 -12.79 -0.94
CA PHE A 58 2.58 -12.71 -2.28
C PHE A 58 2.44 -11.32 -2.90
N ALA A 59 1.36 -10.58 -2.61
CA ALA A 59 1.22 -9.20 -3.08
C ALA A 59 2.36 -8.30 -2.59
N LEU A 60 2.72 -8.40 -1.30
CA LEU A 60 3.83 -7.64 -0.74
C LEU A 60 5.19 -8.12 -1.28
N LYS A 61 5.37 -9.44 -1.36
CA LYS A 61 6.62 -10.03 -1.89
C LYS A 61 6.86 -9.61 -3.34
N CYS A 62 5.88 -9.81 -4.22
CA CYS A 62 6.00 -9.45 -5.63
C CYS A 62 6.18 -7.94 -5.82
N ALA A 63 5.51 -7.11 -5.02
CA ALA A 63 5.69 -5.66 -5.08
C ALA A 63 7.11 -5.23 -4.69
N ALA A 64 7.66 -5.81 -3.62
CA ALA A 64 9.04 -5.56 -3.20
C ALA A 64 10.06 -6.05 -4.24
N ASP A 65 9.87 -7.27 -4.75
CA ASP A 65 10.75 -7.85 -5.78
C ASP A 65 10.73 -7.01 -7.06
N ALA A 66 9.55 -6.59 -7.51
CA ALA A 66 9.40 -5.70 -8.67
C ALA A 66 10.09 -4.34 -8.44
N ALA A 67 9.91 -3.73 -7.28
CA ALA A 67 10.58 -2.47 -6.94
C ALA A 67 12.12 -2.62 -6.93
N CYS A 68 12.64 -3.72 -6.38
CA CYS A 68 14.07 -4.01 -6.40
C CYS A 68 14.61 -4.23 -7.81
N ILE A 69 13.86 -4.87 -8.71
CA ILE A 69 14.27 -5.07 -10.10
C ILE A 69 14.36 -3.73 -10.83
N VAL A 70 13.35 -2.87 -10.70
CA VAL A 70 13.34 -1.54 -11.31
C VAL A 70 14.52 -0.70 -10.82
N LEU A 71 14.75 -0.65 -9.50
CA LEU A 71 15.85 0.11 -8.92
C LEU A 71 17.23 -0.39 -9.34
N ARG A 72 17.40 -1.70 -9.59
CA ARG A 72 18.67 -2.26 -10.08
C ARG A 72 18.95 -1.86 -11.54
N VAL A 73 17.94 -1.92 -12.40
CA VAL A 73 18.08 -1.52 -13.80
C VAL A 73 18.42 -0.03 -13.92
N ASP A 74 17.84 0.82 -13.07
CA ASP A 74 18.17 2.24 -13.03
C ASP A 74 19.65 2.48 -12.67
N GLN A 75 20.22 1.69 -11.76
CA GLN A 75 21.65 1.77 -11.41
C GLN A 75 22.54 1.38 -12.59
N ASP A 76 22.21 0.31 -13.31
CA ASP A 76 22.99 -0.16 -14.47
C ASP A 76 22.92 0.84 -15.64
N ALA A 77 21.73 1.42 -15.90
CA ALA A 77 21.55 2.42 -16.96
C ALA A 77 22.34 3.71 -16.69
N GLN A 78 22.36 4.19 -15.44
CA GLN A 78 23.12 5.38 -15.06
C GLN A 78 24.63 5.15 -15.13
N ALA A 79 25.12 3.96 -14.72
CA ALA A 79 26.53 3.59 -14.83
C ALA A 79 27.00 3.49 -16.30
N ALA A 80 26.17 2.93 -17.19
CA ALA A 80 26.47 2.85 -18.61
C ALA A 80 26.56 4.24 -19.27
N SER A 81 25.69 5.18 -18.89
CA SER A 81 25.73 6.57 -19.37
C SER A 81 27.01 7.28 -18.93
N PHE A 82 27.46 7.07 -17.69
CA PHE A 82 28.70 7.67 -17.16
C PHE A 82 29.96 7.18 -17.91
N MET A 83 30.04 5.88 -18.25
CA MET A 83 31.19 5.34 -19.01
C MET A 83 31.28 5.89 -20.43
N LEU A 84 30.16 6.23 -21.07
CA LEU A 84 30.17 6.83 -22.41
C LEU A 84 30.63 8.30 -22.38
N VAL A 85 30.42 9.02 -21.27
CA VAL A 85 30.85 10.41 -21.11
C VAL A 85 32.35 10.53 -20.82
N GLU A 86 32.97 9.59 -20.09
CA GLU A 86 34.42 9.60 -19.88
C GLU A 86 35.22 9.05 -21.08
N ALA A 87 34.56 8.35 -22.01
CA ALA A 87 35.19 7.83 -23.22
C ALA A 87 35.26 8.83 -24.39
N SER A 88 34.75 10.06 -24.23
CA SER A 88 34.71 11.15 -25.23
C SER A 88 35.44 12.39 -24.76
#